data_AF-A0A2A4Z4M9-F1
#
_entry.id   AF-A0A2A4Z4M9-F1
#
_cell.length_a   1.000
_cell.length_b   1.000
_cell.length_c   1.000
_cell.angle_alpha   90.00
_cell.angle_beta   90.00
_cell.angle_gamma   90.00
#
_symmetry.space_group_name_H-M   'P 1'
#
loop_
_entity.id
_entity.type
_entity.pdbx_description
1 polymer ?
#
loop_
_entity_poly.entity_id
_entity_poly.type
_entity_poly.pdbx_seq_one_letter_code
_entity_poly.pdbx_strand_id
1 'polypeptide(L)'
;MVELSGDEKQDIRTWLTQAFVAAAAFDGSEQADNDFYQPLEMFDDFVRTHAFKGGESHLESAVASAAFPEGYPVNMPYNVDEFLDSILPFYQRLVEAKVDLQRMLEEGGADVRESTRNFVNTDEGHMHAATSDKSRSYEVKTQLRLASLIAHLRNDGVMIGGENQPIYMDDLRITFGKVDPDMMREYPYNIVQIPRLNMEIAVCEQASETTFVKRGTVDDVFWDVMSKNDLKARADVWDVPRHNDTQWWNDITRKLSGNAVPSLKKVNVIRWVPSVALDLAKETLLAHYQATGQALSSCAKNGKDEKIGSYILEHGSYADGVLMARGFNERLKRVDTSIAQLNEELANKHEGFDYTNFLNVPLVDLDLAKETLLTHYQATGQALSSCAKNGKGGNYILEHGFYANGVLTSGAFNERLTRVDTSIVQLNEELAQKYDD
;
A
#
# COMPACT_ATOMS: atom_id res chain seq x y z
N MET A 1 -43.34 -17.84 -2.31
CA MET A 1 -42.20 -18.16 -1.43
C MET A 1 -41.17 -18.80 -2.35
N VAL A 2 -39.95 -18.29 -2.40
CA VAL A 2 -38.91 -18.80 -3.32
C VAL A 2 -38.42 -20.13 -2.74
N GLU A 3 -38.62 -21.22 -3.47
CA GLU A 3 -38.05 -22.52 -3.13
C GLU A 3 -36.70 -22.66 -3.83
N LEU A 4 -35.62 -22.64 -3.04
CA LEU A 4 -34.25 -22.85 -3.50
C LEU A 4 -33.79 -24.26 -3.11
N SER A 5 -33.10 -24.93 -4.01
CA SER A 5 -32.37 -26.17 -3.73
C SER A 5 -31.22 -25.94 -2.75
N GLY A 6 -30.64 -27.03 -2.22
CA GLY A 6 -29.51 -26.94 -1.29
C GLY A 6 -28.29 -26.26 -1.90
N ASP A 7 -27.99 -26.58 -3.16
CA ASP A 7 -26.82 -26.05 -3.88
C ASP A 7 -27.00 -24.56 -4.20
N GLU A 8 -28.18 -24.16 -4.69
CA GLU A 8 -28.48 -22.74 -4.97
C GLU A 8 -28.37 -21.88 -3.72
N LYS A 9 -28.85 -22.37 -2.56
CA LYS A 9 -28.66 -21.65 -1.29
C LYS A 9 -27.19 -21.47 -0.94
N GLN A 10 -26.36 -22.48 -1.21
CA GLN A 10 -24.94 -22.43 -0.91
C GLN A 10 -24.19 -21.46 -1.84
N ASP A 11 -24.55 -21.43 -3.12
CA ASP A 11 -23.97 -20.50 -4.10
C ASP A 11 -24.32 -19.05 -3.75
N ILE A 12 -25.59 -18.75 -3.49
CA ILE A 12 -26.04 -17.40 -3.08
C ILE A 12 -25.33 -16.95 -1.80
N ARG A 13 -25.22 -17.83 -0.79
CA ARG A 13 -24.47 -17.51 0.43
C ARG A 13 -23.02 -17.15 0.13
N THR A 14 -22.40 -17.91 -0.76
CA THR A 14 -21.00 -17.72 -1.16
C THR A 14 -20.84 -16.36 -1.83
N TRP A 15 -21.68 -16.03 -2.80
CA TRP A 15 -21.63 -14.74 -3.51
C TRP A 15 -21.86 -13.55 -2.57
N LEU A 16 -22.93 -13.56 -1.77
CA LEU A 16 -23.23 -12.46 -0.87
C LEU A 16 -22.18 -12.30 0.24
N THR A 17 -21.58 -13.40 0.70
CA THR A 17 -20.45 -13.34 1.65
C THR A 17 -19.19 -12.77 1.00
N GLN A 18 -18.88 -13.17 -0.23
CA GLN A 18 -17.74 -12.62 -0.99
C GLN A 18 -17.91 -11.12 -1.22
N ALA A 19 -19.08 -10.69 -1.69
CA ALA A 19 -19.39 -9.27 -1.88
C ALA A 19 -19.27 -8.47 -0.57
N PHE A 20 -19.74 -9.02 0.56
CA PHE A 20 -19.65 -8.37 1.86
C PHE A 20 -18.20 -8.21 2.34
N VAL A 21 -17.38 -9.25 2.18
CA VAL A 21 -15.95 -9.18 2.51
C VAL A 21 -15.23 -8.20 1.58
N ALA A 22 -15.54 -8.22 0.28
CA ALA A 22 -14.95 -7.31 -0.69
C ALA A 22 -15.34 -5.84 -0.44
N ALA A 23 -16.59 -5.57 -0.05
CA ALA A 23 -17.06 -4.23 0.32
C ALA A 23 -16.26 -3.64 1.49
N ALA A 24 -15.97 -4.44 2.51
CA ALA A 24 -15.20 -4.02 3.66
C ALA A 24 -13.72 -3.75 3.32
N ALA A 25 -13.20 -4.42 2.28
CA ALA A 25 -11.84 -4.25 1.78
C ALA A 25 -11.75 -3.29 0.58
N PHE A 26 -12.84 -2.62 0.20
CA PHE A 26 -12.92 -1.86 -1.03
C PHE A 26 -11.98 -0.65 -1.01
N ASP A 27 -11.03 -0.62 -1.94
CA ASP A 27 -10.00 0.40 -2.03
C ASP A 27 -10.05 1.22 -3.35
N GLY A 28 -10.97 0.89 -4.27
CA GLY A 28 -11.10 1.58 -5.56
C GLY A 28 -10.13 1.10 -6.66
N SER A 29 -9.32 0.07 -6.39
CA SER A 29 -8.54 -0.63 -7.42
C SER A 29 -9.42 -1.49 -8.32
N GLU A 30 -8.95 -1.84 -9.53
CA GLU A 30 -9.68 -2.75 -10.42
C GLU A 30 -9.94 -4.12 -9.78
N GLN A 31 -9.00 -4.62 -8.96
CA GLN A 31 -9.16 -5.90 -8.29
C GLN A 31 -10.26 -5.85 -7.23
N ALA A 32 -10.26 -4.84 -6.35
CA ALA A 32 -11.31 -4.67 -5.35
C ALA A 32 -12.69 -4.48 -6.01
N ASP A 33 -12.70 -3.81 -7.16
CA ASP A 33 -13.90 -3.65 -7.97
C ASP A 33 -14.43 -4.98 -8.49
N ASN A 34 -13.58 -5.77 -9.13
CA ASN A 34 -13.95 -7.10 -9.62
C ASN A 34 -14.38 -8.03 -8.48
N ASP A 35 -13.64 -8.04 -7.37
CA ASP A 35 -13.95 -8.86 -6.19
C ASP A 35 -15.30 -8.49 -5.57
N PHE A 36 -15.71 -7.23 -5.69
CA PHE A 36 -16.99 -6.74 -5.20
C PHE A 36 -18.15 -6.95 -6.20
N TYR A 37 -17.98 -6.54 -7.45
CA TYR A 37 -19.06 -6.58 -8.46
C TYR A 37 -19.31 -7.97 -9.01
N GLN A 38 -18.28 -8.78 -9.25
CA GLN A 38 -18.45 -10.12 -9.84
C GLN A 38 -19.45 -11.01 -9.06
N PRO A 39 -19.33 -11.17 -7.73
CA PRO A 39 -20.33 -11.94 -6.98
C PRO A 39 -21.73 -11.32 -7.00
N LEU A 40 -21.84 -9.98 -7.07
CA LEU A 40 -23.14 -9.30 -7.18
C LEU A 40 -23.78 -9.51 -8.55
N GLU A 41 -23.00 -9.50 -9.63
CA GLU A 41 -23.47 -9.83 -10.99
C GLU A 41 -23.98 -11.28 -11.04
N MET A 42 -23.25 -12.22 -10.44
CA MET A 42 -23.70 -13.63 -10.37
C MET A 42 -25.01 -13.76 -9.59
N PHE A 43 -25.15 -13.04 -8.48
CA PHE A 43 -26.37 -13.00 -7.68
C PHE A 43 -27.54 -12.39 -8.46
N ASP A 44 -27.32 -11.25 -9.12
CA ASP A 44 -28.34 -10.57 -9.93
C ASP A 44 -28.77 -11.41 -11.14
N ASP A 45 -27.82 -12.03 -11.85
CA ASP A 45 -28.12 -12.96 -12.96
C ASP A 45 -28.94 -14.16 -12.48
N PHE A 46 -28.62 -14.70 -11.31
CA PHE A 46 -29.40 -15.75 -10.68
C PHE A 46 -30.83 -15.26 -10.40
N VAL A 47 -30.99 -14.11 -9.75
CA VAL A 47 -32.29 -13.50 -9.42
C VAL A 47 -33.11 -13.28 -10.68
N ARG A 48 -32.53 -12.71 -11.75
CA ARG A 48 -33.17 -12.48 -13.05
C ARG A 48 -33.61 -13.78 -13.72
N THR A 49 -32.80 -14.82 -13.66
CA THR A 49 -33.12 -16.14 -14.24
C THR A 49 -34.24 -16.84 -13.48
N HIS A 50 -34.37 -16.58 -12.17
CA HIS A 50 -35.40 -17.14 -11.30
C HIS A 50 -36.61 -16.21 -11.11
N ALA A 51 -36.63 -15.06 -11.79
CA ALA A 51 -37.68 -14.06 -11.66
C ALA A 51 -39.01 -14.54 -12.25
N PHE A 52 -39.93 -14.91 -11.35
CA PHE A 52 -41.36 -15.05 -11.63
C PHE A 52 -42.00 -13.66 -11.67
N LYS A 53 -42.77 -13.36 -12.73
CA LYS A 53 -43.58 -12.13 -12.95
C LYS A 53 -43.87 -11.30 -11.68
N GLY A 54 -42.96 -10.43 -11.30
CA GLY A 54 -42.99 -9.58 -10.10
C GLY A 54 -41.70 -8.76 -10.05
N GLY A 55 -41.74 -7.49 -9.61
CA GLY A 55 -40.60 -6.57 -9.69
C GLY A 55 -39.33 -7.04 -8.97
N GLU A 56 -38.18 -6.60 -9.48
CA GLU A 56 -36.83 -7.12 -9.20
C GLU A 56 -36.37 -6.95 -7.73
N SER A 57 -36.57 -5.77 -7.12
CA SER A 57 -35.96 -5.47 -5.80
C SER A 57 -36.50 -6.31 -4.63
N HIS A 58 -37.80 -6.61 -4.63
CA HIS A 58 -38.39 -7.50 -3.62
C HIS A 58 -37.98 -8.96 -3.81
N LEU A 59 -37.55 -9.32 -5.02
CA LEU A 59 -37.11 -10.67 -5.34
C LEU A 59 -35.72 -10.94 -4.77
N GLU A 60 -34.78 -9.99 -4.91
CA GLU A 60 -33.43 -10.10 -4.33
C GLU A 60 -33.48 -10.37 -2.83
N SER A 61 -34.24 -9.55 -2.10
CA SER A 61 -34.40 -9.68 -0.64
C SER A 61 -35.03 -11.03 -0.25
N ALA A 62 -35.97 -11.54 -1.07
CA ALA A 62 -36.61 -12.82 -0.83
C ALA A 62 -35.68 -14.01 -1.12
N VAL A 63 -34.89 -13.93 -2.19
CA VAL A 63 -33.88 -14.93 -2.56
C VAL A 63 -32.78 -14.98 -1.49
N ALA A 64 -32.25 -13.83 -1.09
CA ALA A 64 -31.28 -13.71 0.00
C ALA A 64 -31.83 -14.31 1.31
N SER A 65 -33.08 -14.00 1.67
CA SER A 65 -33.69 -14.52 2.91
C SER A 65 -33.90 -16.03 2.86
N ALA A 66 -34.23 -16.57 1.69
CA ALA A 66 -34.35 -18.01 1.49
C ALA A 66 -33.00 -18.75 1.55
N ALA A 67 -31.91 -18.07 1.16
CA ALA A 67 -30.55 -18.56 1.31
C ALA A 67 -30.08 -18.51 2.78
N PHE A 68 -30.49 -17.52 3.58
CA PHE A 68 -30.09 -17.35 4.99
C PHE A 68 -31.25 -17.60 5.99
N PRO A 69 -31.79 -18.83 6.12
CA PRO A 69 -32.94 -19.12 6.99
C PRO A 69 -32.66 -18.95 8.49
N GLU A 70 -31.39 -18.99 8.89
CA GLU A 70 -30.94 -18.80 10.28
C GLU A 70 -30.66 -17.33 10.61
N GLY A 71 -30.82 -16.42 9.64
CA GLY A 71 -30.46 -15.02 9.75
C GLY A 71 -29.15 -14.68 9.03
N TYR A 72 -28.95 -13.39 8.81
CA TYR A 72 -27.78 -12.84 8.12
C TYR A 72 -26.61 -12.61 9.10
N PRO A 73 -25.37 -12.60 8.60
CA PRO A 73 -24.26 -11.96 9.30
C PRO A 73 -24.62 -10.51 9.67
N VAL A 74 -24.15 -10.07 10.83
CA VAL A 74 -24.46 -8.72 11.34
C VAL A 74 -23.98 -7.67 10.33
N ASN A 75 -24.86 -6.74 9.98
CA ASN A 75 -24.64 -5.65 9.00
C ASN A 75 -24.45 -6.08 7.54
N MET A 76 -24.69 -7.33 7.18
CA MET A 76 -24.65 -7.75 5.77
C MET A 76 -25.89 -7.21 5.02
N PRO A 77 -25.69 -6.48 3.90
CA PRO A 77 -26.77 -6.09 3.00
C PRO A 77 -27.52 -7.29 2.41
N TYR A 78 -28.78 -7.10 2.00
CA TYR A 78 -29.62 -8.18 1.46
C TYR A 78 -30.17 -7.93 0.05
N ASN A 79 -29.75 -6.84 -0.59
CA ASN A 79 -30.03 -6.54 -2.00
C ASN A 79 -28.84 -5.80 -2.61
N VAL A 80 -28.76 -5.77 -3.94
CA VAL A 80 -27.63 -5.19 -4.68
C VAL A 80 -27.46 -3.71 -4.34
N ASP A 81 -28.55 -2.94 -4.29
CA ASP A 81 -28.51 -1.50 -3.97
C ASP A 81 -27.86 -1.23 -2.61
N GLU A 82 -28.20 -1.98 -1.57
CA GLU A 82 -27.59 -1.83 -0.24
C GLU A 82 -26.12 -2.27 -0.21
N PHE A 83 -25.72 -3.22 -1.06
CA PHE A 83 -24.30 -3.50 -1.28
C PHE A 83 -23.60 -2.32 -1.93
N LEU A 84 -24.18 -1.69 -2.96
CA LEU A 84 -23.62 -0.50 -3.60
C LEU A 84 -23.50 0.66 -2.61
N ASP A 85 -24.50 0.84 -1.74
CA ASP A 85 -24.48 1.82 -0.66
C ASP A 85 -23.36 1.56 0.35
N SER A 86 -22.91 0.32 0.52
CA SER A 86 -21.83 -0.02 1.46
C SER A 86 -20.46 0.47 1.01
N ILE A 87 -20.22 0.61 -0.31
CA ILE A 87 -18.99 1.16 -0.87
C ILE A 87 -19.09 2.66 -1.17
N LEU A 88 -20.29 3.23 -1.20
CA LEU A 88 -20.53 4.66 -1.42
C LEU A 88 -19.73 5.58 -0.47
N PRO A 89 -19.55 5.27 0.84
CA PRO A 89 -18.71 6.06 1.74
C PRO A 89 -17.27 6.20 1.26
N PHE A 90 -16.71 5.24 0.52
CA PHE A 90 -15.36 5.36 -0.04
C PHE A 90 -15.30 6.52 -1.05
N TYR A 91 -16.24 6.59 -1.98
CA TYR A 91 -16.31 7.66 -2.98
C TYR A 91 -16.77 9.00 -2.40
N GLN A 92 -17.68 8.99 -1.42
CA GLN A 92 -18.05 10.21 -0.70
C GLN A 92 -16.86 10.80 0.06
N ARG A 93 -16.05 9.97 0.72
CA ARG A 93 -14.81 10.43 1.39
C ARG A 93 -13.85 11.10 0.43
N LEU A 94 -13.78 10.63 -0.82
CA LEU A 94 -12.95 11.21 -1.87
C LEU A 94 -13.44 12.62 -2.26
N VAL A 95 -14.75 12.82 -2.31
CA VAL A 95 -15.39 14.09 -2.74
C VAL A 95 -15.64 15.08 -1.58
N GLU A 96 -15.63 14.66 -0.31
CA GLU A 96 -16.01 15.53 0.82
C GLU A 96 -14.85 16.31 1.46
N ALA A 97 -13.64 16.29 0.89
CA ALA A 97 -12.45 17.06 1.32
C ALA A 97 -11.98 16.88 2.78
N LYS A 98 -12.57 15.96 3.55
CA LYS A 98 -12.22 15.74 4.96
C LYS A 98 -11.15 14.68 5.17
N VAL A 99 -10.63 14.11 4.08
CA VAL A 99 -9.68 13.00 4.11
C VAL A 99 -8.42 13.37 3.35
N ASP A 100 -7.30 12.84 3.81
CA ASP A 100 -6.03 12.84 3.11
C ASP A 100 -6.18 12.12 1.75
N LEU A 101 -6.44 12.90 0.70
CA LEU A 101 -6.64 12.41 -0.66
C LEU A 101 -5.42 11.64 -1.17
N GLN A 102 -4.21 12.08 -0.79
CA GLN A 102 -2.98 11.40 -1.15
C GLN A 102 -2.98 9.98 -0.61
N ARG A 103 -3.26 9.83 0.70
CA ARG A 103 -3.37 8.52 1.34
C ARG A 103 -4.46 7.66 0.70
N MET A 104 -5.63 8.22 0.39
CA MET A 104 -6.70 7.46 -0.28
C MET A 104 -6.29 6.95 -1.66
N LEU A 105 -5.57 7.75 -2.43
CA LEU A 105 -5.05 7.36 -3.74
C LEU A 105 -4.01 6.24 -3.63
N GLU A 106 -3.09 6.36 -2.66
CA GLU A 106 -2.11 5.31 -2.34
C GLU A 106 -2.80 4.02 -1.88
N GLU A 107 -3.82 4.15 -1.02
CA GLU A 107 -4.67 3.04 -0.59
C GLU A 107 -5.42 2.42 -1.75
N GLY A 108 -5.82 3.16 -2.79
CA GLY A 108 -6.43 2.57 -4.00
C GLY A 108 -5.44 2.02 -5.03
N GLY A 109 -4.13 2.04 -4.73
CA GLY A 109 -3.09 1.48 -5.59
C GLY A 109 -2.50 2.43 -6.63
N ALA A 110 -2.88 3.71 -6.62
CA ALA A 110 -2.25 4.71 -7.49
C ALA A 110 -0.75 4.87 -7.17
N ASP A 111 0.08 5.12 -8.19
CA ASP A 111 1.48 5.54 -8.01
C ASP A 111 1.49 7.03 -7.63
N VAL A 112 1.52 7.32 -6.33
CA VAL A 112 1.49 8.68 -5.82
C VAL A 112 2.89 9.20 -5.54
N ARG A 113 3.17 10.43 -5.97
CA ARG A 113 4.48 11.06 -5.86
C ARG A 113 4.35 12.50 -5.43
N GLU A 114 5.28 12.94 -4.60
CA GLU A 114 5.48 14.34 -4.26
C GLU A 114 6.53 14.95 -5.18
N SER A 115 6.23 16.10 -5.76
CA SER A 115 7.19 16.89 -6.52
C SER A 115 7.73 18.03 -5.68
N THR A 116 9.02 18.32 -5.84
CA THR A 116 9.61 19.55 -5.28
C THR A 116 9.39 20.76 -6.18
N ARG A 117 8.78 20.56 -7.35
CA ARG A 117 8.63 21.54 -8.43
C ARG A 117 7.21 22.10 -8.50
N ASN A 118 7.11 23.30 -9.01
CA ASN A 118 5.86 23.89 -9.46
C ASN A 118 5.43 23.22 -10.77
N PHE A 119 4.12 23.10 -11.01
CA PHE A 119 3.62 22.73 -12.33
C PHE A 119 2.73 23.83 -12.89
N VAL A 120 2.89 24.08 -14.20
CA VAL A 120 2.18 25.10 -14.96
C VAL A 120 2.44 26.50 -14.42
N ASN A 121 3.56 27.08 -14.85
CA ASN A 121 3.99 28.41 -14.45
C ASN A 121 2.99 29.48 -14.90
N THR A 122 2.92 30.56 -14.14
CA THR A 122 2.26 31.78 -14.59
C THR A 122 3.06 32.39 -15.73
N ASP A 123 2.38 33.02 -16.69
CA ASP A 123 3.07 33.70 -17.78
C ASP A 123 3.98 34.80 -17.20
N GLU A 124 5.26 34.80 -17.59
CA GLU A 124 6.27 35.72 -17.06
C GLU A 124 5.79 37.17 -17.17
N GLY A 125 5.82 37.90 -16.04
CA GLY A 125 5.61 39.34 -16.00
C GLY A 125 4.22 39.84 -15.62
N HIS A 126 3.26 38.98 -15.25
CA HIS A 126 1.89 39.47 -15.03
C HIS A 126 1.37 39.62 -13.61
N MET A 127 1.77 38.83 -12.62
CA MET A 127 1.32 39.06 -11.23
C MET A 127 2.27 38.44 -10.21
N HIS A 128 3.31 39.17 -9.80
CA HIS A 128 3.89 38.92 -8.47
C HIS A 128 2.88 39.38 -7.42
N ALA A 129 2.80 38.67 -6.29
CA ALA A 129 2.01 39.12 -5.15
C ALA A 129 2.35 40.58 -4.84
N ALA A 130 1.35 41.46 -4.87
CA ALA A 130 1.58 42.88 -4.70
C ALA A 130 2.22 43.13 -3.32
N THR A 131 3.47 43.59 -3.29
CA THR A 131 4.20 44.00 -2.08
C THR A 131 3.67 45.28 -1.44
N SER A 132 2.49 45.76 -1.85
CA SER A 132 1.91 46.99 -1.31
C SER A 132 1.25 46.74 0.05
N ASP A 133 1.44 47.66 1.00
CA ASP A 133 0.82 47.69 2.33
C ASP A 133 -0.73 47.68 2.35
N LYS A 134 -1.38 47.67 1.17
CA LYS A 134 -2.83 47.62 0.99
C LYS A 134 -3.25 46.55 -0.03
N SER A 135 -2.70 45.34 0.10
CA SER A 135 -3.22 44.18 -0.63
C SER A 135 -4.72 44.02 -0.33
N ARG A 136 -5.56 44.15 -1.36
CA ARG A 136 -6.97 43.78 -1.26
C ARG A 136 -7.00 42.25 -1.15
N SER A 137 -7.48 41.72 -0.02
CA SER A 137 -7.74 40.30 0.12
C SER A 137 -8.75 39.88 -0.95
N TYR A 138 -8.31 39.11 -1.94
CA TYR A 138 -9.23 38.38 -2.81
C TYR A 138 -9.47 37.02 -2.16
N GLU A 139 -10.73 36.59 -2.11
CA GLU A 139 -11.08 35.27 -1.60
C GLU A 139 -10.79 34.23 -2.68
N VAL A 140 -9.81 33.35 -2.43
CA VAL A 140 -9.52 32.22 -3.30
C VAL A 140 -10.61 31.18 -3.11
N LYS A 141 -11.41 30.97 -4.17
CA LYS A 141 -12.39 29.89 -4.19
C LYS A 141 -11.71 28.59 -4.60
N THR A 142 -12.00 27.52 -3.88
CA THR A 142 -11.49 26.18 -4.15
C THR A 142 -12.60 25.26 -4.65
N GLN A 143 -12.21 24.25 -5.43
CA GLN A 143 -13.09 23.23 -6.00
C GLN A 143 -12.32 21.92 -6.00
N LEU A 144 -12.95 20.83 -5.56
CA LEU A 144 -12.33 19.50 -5.40
C LEU A 144 -12.10 18.79 -6.74
N ARG A 145 -11.23 19.35 -7.57
CA ARG A 145 -11.10 19.02 -8.98
C ARG A 145 -10.42 17.68 -9.21
N LEU A 146 -9.34 17.40 -8.48
CA LEU A 146 -8.66 16.10 -8.58
C LEU A 146 -9.61 14.98 -8.15
N ALA A 147 -10.30 15.16 -7.03
CA ALA A 147 -11.31 14.22 -6.54
C ALA A 147 -12.44 14.00 -7.57
N SER A 148 -13.05 15.07 -8.09
CA SER A 148 -14.08 14.97 -9.15
C SER A 148 -13.54 14.25 -10.40
N LEU A 149 -12.30 14.54 -10.81
CA LEU A 149 -11.67 13.89 -11.96
C LEU A 149 -11.54 12.38 -11.76
N ILE A 150 -11.06 11.94 -10.60
CA ILE A 150 -10.90 10.52 -10.28
C ILE A 150 -12.26 9.82 -10.24
N ALA A 151 -13.27 10.45 -9.63
CA ALA A 151 -14.63 9.92 -9.58
C ALA A 151 -15.22 9.73 -10.99
N HIS A 152 -15.06 10.72 -11.87
CA HIS A 152 -15.49 10.64 -13.26
C HIS A 152 -14.75 9.57 -14.06
N LEU A 153 -13.41 9.51 -13.93
CA LEU A 153 -12.58 8.51 -14.58
C LEU A 153 -13.03 7.07 -14.24
N ARG A 154 -13.45 6.85 -12.99
CA ARG A 154 -13.96 5.56 -12.54
C ARG A 154 -15.41 5.32 -12.98
N ASN A 155 -16.34 6.22 -12.63
CA ASN A 155 -17.78 5.99 -12.77
C ASN A 155 -18.27 6.17 -14.20
N ASP A 156 -17.79 7.22 -14.86
CA ASP A 156 -18.23 7.57 -16.20
C ASP A 156 -17.31 7.01 -17.28
N GLY A 157 -16.09 6.59 -16.92
CA GLY A 157 -15.15 5.93 -17.83
C GLY A 157 -14.65 6.78 -19.01
N VAL A 158 -13.93 6.12 -19.91
CA VAL A 158 -13.44 6.70 -21.16
C VAL A 158 -13.85 5.80 -22.31
N MET A 159 -14.35 6.37 -23.41
CA MET A 159 -14.74 5.61 -24.59
C MET A 159 -13.51 5.10 -25.34
N ILE A 160 -13.32 3.78 -25.36
CA ILE A 160 -12.21 3.09 -26.01
C ILE A 160 -12.80 1.98 -26.89
N GLY A 161 -12.55 2.04 -28.19
CA GLY A 161 -13.06 1.02 -29.12
C GLY A 161 -14.59 0.98 -29.24
N GLY A 162 -15.29 2.05 -28.83
CA GLY A 162 -16.76 2.10 -28.83
C GLY A 162 -17.40 1.62 -27.53
N GLU A 163 -16.60 1.19 -26.55
CA GLU A 163 -17.05 0.78 -25.24
C GLU A 163 -16.58 1.78 -24.18
N ASN A 164 -17.38 1.96 -23.14
CA ASN A 164 -17.00 2.79 -22.02
C ASN A 164 -16.14 1.98 -21.05
N GLN A 165 -14.88 2.36 -20.86
CA GLN A 165 -13.96 1.65 -19.98
C GLN A 165 -13.67 2.50 -18.74
N PRO A 166 -13.96 1.98 -17.53
CA PRO A 166 -13.51 2.60 -16.31
C PRO A 166 -11.99 2.73 -16.23
N ILE A 167 -11.53 3.80 -15.61
CA ILE A 167 -10.12 4.00 -15.24
C ILE A 167 -10.04 3.95 -13.73
N TYR A 168 -9.32 2.95 -13.23
CA TYR A 168 -9.21 2.65 -11.81
C TYR A 168 -8.05 3.38 -11.15
N MET A 169 -7.99 3.42 -9.82
CA MET A 169 -6.89 4.09 -9.12
C MET A 169 -5.52 3.48 -9.45
N ASP A 170 -5.44 2.15 -9.63
CA ASP A 170 -4.23 1.43 -10.03
C ASP A 170 -3.82 1.67 -11.51
N ASP A 171 -4.66 2.37 -12.29
CA ASP A 171 -4.32 2.87 -13.63
C ASP A 171 -3.64 4.26 -13.60
N LEU A 172 -3.56 4.89 -12.43
CA LEU A 172 -3.11 6.27 -12.28
C LEU A 172 -1.69 6.37 -11.72
N ARG A 173 -0.93 7.32 -12.25
CA ARG A 173 0.19 7.94 -11.52
C ARG A 173 -0.19 9.39 -11.23
N ILE A 174 -0.07 9.79 -9.97
CA ILE A 174 -0.44 11.14 -9.54
C ILE A 174 0.78 11.80 -8.93
N THR A 175 1.27 12.85 -9.57
CA THR A 175 2.35 13.68 -9.05
C THR A 175 1.75 14.96 -8.47
N PHE A 176 1.83 15.13 -7.16
CA PHE A 176 1.43 16.34 -6.45
C PHE A 176 2.50 17.43 -6.65
N GLY A 177 2.06 18.59 -7.15
CA GLY A 177 2.95 19.73 -7.36
C GLY A 177 3.22 20.50 -6.08
N LYS A 178 4.24 21.35 -6.09
CA LYS A 178 4.52 22.29 -5.00
C LYS A 178 3.98 23.68 -5.32
N VAL A 179 3.43 24.35 -4.31
CA VAL A 179 3.08 25.78 -4.41
C VAL A 179 4.36 26.60 -4.41
N ASP A 180 4.51 27.45 -5.43
CA ASP A 180 5.55 28.47 -5.45
C ASP A 180 5.10 29.68 -4.61
N PRO A 181 5.85 30.07 -3.56
CA PRO A 181 5.48 31.19 -2.69
C PRO A 181 5.43 32.54 -3.42
N ASP A 182 6.09 32.68 -4.58
CA ASP A 182 6.10 33.90 -5.37
C ASP A 182 4.88 34.00 -6.33
N MET A 183 4.06 32.95 -6.41
CA MET A 183 2.84 32.92 -7.21
C MET A 183 1.60 33.31 -6.42
N MET A 184 0.63 33.92 -7.10
CA MET A 184 -0.70 34.25 -6.55
C MET A 184 -1.61 33.03 -6.31
N ARG A 185 -1.14 31.85 -6.69
CA ARG A 185 -1.89 30.60 -6.64
C ARG A 185 -1.63 29.92 -5.30
N GLU A 186 -2.69 29.53 -4.60
CA GLU A 186 -2.58 28.86 -3.29
C GLU A 186 -2.55 27.33 -3.38
N TYR A 187 -2.97 26.78 -4.53
CA TYR A 187 -3.02 25.33 -4.77
C TYR A 187 -2.20 24.98 -6.00
N PRO A 188 -1.34 23.95 -5.95
CA PRO A 188 -0.53 23.59 -7.11
C PRO A 188 -1.40 22.97 -8.21
N TYR A 189 -0.84 22.82 -9.40
CA TYR A 189 -1.34 21.80 -10.33
C TYR A 189 -0.85 20.44 -9.86
N ASN A 190 -1.70 19.43 -9.97
CA ASN A 190 -1.37 18.02 -9.81
C ASN A 190 -1.42 17.37 -11.19
N ILE A 191 -0.46 16.49 -11.47
CA ILE A 191 -0.37 15.78 -12.74
C ILE A 191 -0.93 14.37 -12.56
N VAL A 192 -2.00 14.06 -13.29
CA VAL A 192 -2.59 12.72 -13.35
C VAL A 192 -2.17 12.10 -14.67
N GLN A 193 -1.24 11.15 -14.63
CA GLN A 193 -0.89 10.33 -15.78
C GLN A 193 -1.79 9.09 -15.83
N ILE A 194 -2.27 8.75 -17.02
CA ILE A 194 -3.05 7.54 -17.31
C ILE A 194 -2.28 6.72 -18.35
N PRO A 195 -1.27 5.93 -17.96
CA PRO A 195 -0.39 5.23 -18.90
C PRO A 195 -1.11 4.26 -19.83
N ARG A 196 -2.20 3.63 -19.39
CA ARG A 196 -3.03 2.78 -20.26
C ARG A 196 -3.65 3.53 -21.44
N LEU A 197 -3.86 4.84 -21.32
CA LEU A 197 -4.34 5.70 -22.42
C LEU A 197 -3.22 6.47 -23.11
N ASN A 198 -2.02 6.46 -22.54
CA ASN A 198 -0.92 7.35 -22.89
C ASN A 198 -1.34 8.84 -22.85
N MET A 199 -2.02 9.23 -21.78
CA MET A 199 -2.58 10.57 -21.56
C MET A 199 -2.13 11.15 -20.22
N GLU A 200 -2.13 12.47 -20.12
CA GLU A 200 -1.86 13.19 -18.88
C GLU A 200 -2.89 14.32 -18.69
N ILE A 201 -3.21 14.62 -17.44
CA ILE A 201 -4.14 15.68 -17.07
C ILE A 201 -3.49 16.51 -15.96
N ALA A 202 -3.25 17.80 -16.23
CA ALA A 202 -2.85 18.76 -15.21
C ALA A 202 -4.11 19.43 -14.65
N VAL A 203 -4.36 19.25 -13.35
CA VAL A 203 -5.55 19.76 -12.67
C VAL A 203 -5.18 20.58 -11.44
N CYS A 204 -5.86 21.71 -11.22
CA CYS A 204 -5.66 22.57 -10.06
C CYS A 204 -6.99 22.78 -9.32
N GLU A 205 -6.92 22.77 -7.99
CA GLU A 205 -8.07 22.94 -7.08
C GLU A 205 -8.59 24.39 -7.04
N GLN A 206 -7.78 25.37 -7.41
CA GLN A 206 -8.16 26.77 -7.40
C GLN A 206 -9.17 27.08 -8.51
N ALA A 207 -10.31 27.67 -8.15
CA ALA A 207 -11.30 28.13 -9.11
C ALA A 207 -10.68 29.17 -10.06
N SER A 208 -11.17 29.23 -11.31
CA SER A 208 -10.62 29.98 -12.46
C SER A 208 -9.37 29.41 -13.14
N GLU A 209 -8.66 28.47 -12.51
CA GLU A 209 -7.59 27.75 -13.22
C GLU A 209 -8.22 26.82 -14.29
N THR A 210 -7.51 26.60 -15.40
CA THR A 210 -7.97 25.70 -16.48
C THR A 210 -7.37 24.31 -16.29
N THR A 211 -8.06 23.26 -16.72
CA THR A 211 -7.46 21.92 -16.79
C THR A 211 -6.72 21.78 -18.11
N PHE A 212 -5.57 21.12 -18.11
CA PHE A 212 -4.88 20.78 -19.35
C PHE A 212 -4.91 19.27 -19.55
N VAL A 213 -5.34 18.82 -20.73
CA VAL A 213 -5.25 17.43 -21.15
C VAL A 213 -4.15 17.34 -22.19
N LYS A 214 -3.23 16.40 -22.04
CA LYS A 214 -2.09 16.23 -22.94
C LYS A 214 -2.03 14.80 -23.46
N ARG A 215 -1.69 14.66 -24.74
CA ARG A 215 -1.34 13.36 -25.35
C ARG A 215 0.12 13.01 -25.07
N GLY A 216 0.35 11.75 -24.76
CA GLY A 216 1.66 11.21 -24.44
C GLY A 216 2.01 11.41 -22.97
N THR A 217 2.62 10.40 -22.38
CA THR A 217 3.26 10.49 -21.06
C THR A 217 4.68 11.01 -21.20
N VAL A 218 5.02 12.05 -20.44
CA VAL A 218 6.36 12.68 -20.39
C VAL A 218 6.86 12.67 -18.94
N ASP A 219 8.09 13.10 -18.72
CA ASP A 219 8.55 13.31 -17.35
C ASP A 219 7.89 14.54 -16.72
N ASP A 220 7.97 14.64 -15.40
CA ASP A 220 7.40 15.78 -14.67
C ASP A 220 8.11 17.11 -15.02
N VAL A 221 9.31 17.07 -15.63
CA VAL A 221 10.08 18.26 -16.03
C VAL A 221 9.35 19.05 -17.12
N PHE A 222 8.60 18.37 -17.99
CA PHE A 222 7.76 19.05 -18.98
C PHE A 222 6.80 20.06 -18.34
N TRP A 223 6.11 19.66 -17.27
CA TRP A 223 5.08 20.50 -16.63
C TRP A 223 5.67 21.64 -15.79
N ASP A 224 6.92 21.50 -15.34
CA ASP A 224 7.66 22.47 -14.52
C ASP A 224 8.20 23.66 -15.33
N VAL A 225 8.47 23.48 -16.63
CA VAL A 225 9.03 24.56 -17.46
C VAL A 225 8.00 25.29 -18.33
N MET A 226 6.76 24.81 -18.38
CA MET A 226 5.76 25.33 -19.31
C MET A 226 4.86 26.37 -18.63
N SER A 227 4.68 27.53 -19.27
CA SER A 227 3.66 28.50 -18.89
C SER A 227 2.27 28.12 -19.43
N LYS A 228 1.21 28.78 -18.94
CA LYS A 228 -0.15 28.57 -19.47
C LYS A 228 -0.23 28.88 -20.96
N ASN A 229 0.42 29.95 -21.42
CA ASN A 229 0.42 30.31 -22.84
C ASN A 229 1.21 29.31 -23.69
N ASP A 230 2.34 28.80 -23.18
CA ASP A 230 3.10 27.76 -23.88
C ASP A 230 2.25 26.51 -24.06
N LEU A 231 1.56 26.06 -23.00
CA LEU A 231 0.67 24.90 -23.07
C LEU A 231 -0.46 25.09 -24.08
N LYS A 232 -1.10 26.27 -24.11
CA LYS A 232 -2.15 26.59 -25.09
C LYS A 232 -1.66 26.64 -26.53
N ALA A 233 -0.39 26.97 -26.75
CA ALA A 233 0.20 27.03 -28.09
C ALA A 233 0.55 25.65 -28.66
N ARG A 234 0.58 24.61 -27.82
CA ARG A 234 0.97 23.25 -28.22
C ARG A 234 -0.17 22.48 -28.88
N ALA A 235 0.15 21.74 -29.94
CA ALA A 235 -0.82 20.92 -30.67
C ALA A 235 -1.21 19.61 -29.95
N ASP A 236 -0.39 19.16 -28.99
CA ASP A 236 -0.61 17.93 -28.21
C ASP A 236 -1.23 18.21 -26.83
N VAL A 237 -1.58 19.47 -26.54
CA VAL A 237 -2.18 19.91 -25.28
C VAL A 237 -3.50 20.61 -25.58
N TRP A 238 -4.52 20.33 -24.78
CA TRP A 238 -5.85 20.95 -24.88
C TRP A 238 -6.19 21.62 -23.56
N ASP A 239 -6.58 22.89 -23.61
CA ASP A 239 -7.15 23.58 -22.47
C ASP A 239 -8.64 23.25 -22.34
N VAL A 240 -9.06 22.95 -21.10
CA VAL A 240 -10.43 22.58 -20.77
C VAL A 240 -10.90 23.44 -19.60
N PRO A 241 -11.55 24.59 -19.86
CA PRO A 241 -12.11 25.43 -18.82
C PRO A 241 -13.29 24.72 -18.14
N ARG A 242 -13.41 24.90 -16.83
CA ARG A 242 -14.54 24.36 -16.04
C ARG A 242 -15.61 25.44 -15.84
N HIS A 243 -16.62 25.45 -16.71
CA HIS A 243 -17.81 26.30 -16.51
C HIS A 243 -18.84 25.64 -15.60
N ASN A 244 -19.02 24.33 -15.77
CA ASN A 244 -19.75 23.45 -14.86
C ASN A 244 -19.13 22.06 -14.95
N ASP A 245 -19.51 21.19 -14.02
CA ASP A 245 -18.92 19.85 -13.87
C ASP A 245 -19.16 18.95 -15.10
N THR A 246 -20.43 18.86 -15.54
CA THR A 246 -20.83 18.05 -16.69
C THR A 246 -20.12 18.47 -17.98
N GLN A 247 -20.04 19.77 -18.27
CA GLN A 247 -19.33 20.27 -19.45
C GLN A 247 -17.83 19.97 -19.37
N TRP A 248 -17.22 20.23 -18.21
CA TRP A 248 -15.80 20.02 -17.99
C TRP A 248 -15.40 18.56 -18.21
N TRP A 249 -16.16 17.64 -17.61
CA TRP A 249 -15.95 16.22 -17.82
C TRP A 249 -16.17 15.80 -19.27
N ASN A 250 -17.29 16.19 -19.89
CA ASN A 250 -17.58 15.85 -21.29
C ASN A 250 -16.48 16.30 -22.25
N ASP A 251 -15.87 17.46 -22.00
CA ASP A 251 -14.75 17.94 -22.81
C ASP A 251 -13.45 17.19 -22.53
N ILE A 252 -13.14 16.86 -21.27
CA ILE A 252 -12.00 15.97 -20.92
C ILE A 252 -12.16 14.62 -21.62
N THR A 253 -13.30 13.95 -21.44
CA THR A 253 -13.55 12.61 -22.00
C THR A 253 -13.53 12.60 -23.51
N ARG A 254 -14.00 13.68 -24.17
CA ARG A 254 -13.84 13.83 -25.62
C ARG A 254 -12.36 13.85 -26.04
N LYS A 255 -11.49 14.53 -25.28
CA LYS A 255 -10.05 14.55 -25.55
C LYS A 255 -9.39 13.20 -25.28
N LEU A 256 -9.74 12.55 -24.16
CA LEU A 256 -9.24 11.21 -23.84
C LEU A 256 -9.67 10.19 -24.89
N SER A 257 -10.96 10.10 -25.20
CA SER A 257 -11.51 9.08 -26.12
C SER A 257 -11.06 9.26 -27.57
N GLY A 258 -10.94 10.50 -28.04
CA GLY A 258 -10.55 10.79 -29.42
C GLY A 258 -9.06 10.64 -29.71
N ASN A 259 -8.21 10.54 -28.67
CA ASN A 259 -6.76 10.57 -28.82
C ASN A 259 -6.02 9.48 -28.03
N ALA A 260 -6.74 8.68 -27.23
CA ALA A 260 -6.15 7.57 -26.48
C ALA A 260 -5.50 6.58 -27.43
N VAL A 261 -4.32 6.10 -27.05
CA VAL A 261 -3.68 4.95 -27.66
C VAL A 261 -3.70 3.85 -26.61
N PRO A 262 -4.70 2.96 -26.62
CA PRO A 262 -4.86 1.95 -25.59
C PRO A 262 -3.61 1.11 -25.48
N SER A 263 -3.15 0.90 -24.25
CA SER A 263 -2.06 0.00 -23.93
C SER A 263 -2.45 -0.88 -22.75
N LEU A 264 -1.94 -2.11 -22.74
CA LEU A 264 -2.09 -3.04 -21.61
C LEU A 264 -1.21 -2.66 -20.41
N LYS A 265 -0.52 -1.51 -20.46
CA LYS A 265 0.38 -1.08 -19.39
C LYS A 265 -0.42 -0.47 -18.25
N LYS A 266 -0.57 -1.23 -17.17
CA LYS A 266 -0.91 -0.69 -15.85
C LYS A 266 0.33 -0.12 -15.17
N VAL A 267 0.13 0.92 -14.36
CA VAL A 267 1.22 1.65 -13.67
C VAL A 267 1.79 0.81 -12.54
N ASN A 268 0.93 0.06 -11.85
CA ASN A 268 1.30 -0.74 -10.71
C ASN A 268 0.61 -2.11 -10.72
N VAL A 269 1.41 -3.15 -10.89
CA VAL A 269 1.22 -4.42 -10.17
C VAL A 269 2.09 -4.37 -8.90
N ILE A 270 2.15 -3.21 -8.24
CA ILE A 270 2.59 -3.19 -6.85
C ILE A 270 1.35 -3.61 -6.07
N ARG A 271 1.27 -4.92 -5.82
CA ARG A 271 0.24 -5.56 -5.00
C ARG A 271 -0.17 -4.61 -3.88
N TRP A 272 -1.43 -4.19 -3.89
CA TRP A 272 -2.02 -3.49 -2.76
C TRP A 272 -1.72 -4.29 -1.49
N VAL A 273 -1.19 -3.57 -0.53
CA VAL A 273 -0.59 -4.12 0.67
C VAL A 273 -1.08 -3.16 1.76
N PRO A 274 -2.21 -3.48 2.41
CA PRO A 274 -2.84 -2.58 3.36
C PRO A 274 -1.83 -2.17 4.43
N SER A 275 -1.98 -0.94 4.91
CA SER A 275 -1.20 -0.45 6.05
C SER A 275 -1.38 -1.41 7.23
N VAL A 276 -0.28 -1.71 7.90
CA VAL A 276 -0.30 -2.65 9.03
C VAL A 276 -0.66 -1.86 10.28
N ALA A 277 -1.85 -2.11 10.83
CA ALA A 277 -2.24 -1.58 12.12
C ALA A 277 -1.32 -2.18 13.19
N LEU A 278 -0.58 -1.33 13.91
CA LEU A 278 0.48 -1.76 14.82
C LEU A 278 -0.02 -2.72 15.92
N ASP A 279 -1.23 -2.52 16.42
CA ASP A 279 -1.82 -3.38 17.44
C ASP A 279 -2.14 -4.77 16.89
N LEU A 280 -2.77 -4.86 15.71
CA LEU A 280 -3.00 -6.12 15.01
C LEU A 280 -1.67 -6.80 14.63
N ALA A 281 -0.63 -6.02 14.34
CA ALA A 281 0.70 -6.53 14.06
C ALA A 281 1.31 -7.22 15.28
N LYS A 282 1.21 -6.58 16.44
CA LYS A 282 1.65 -7.11 17.74
C LYS A 282 0.87 -8.36 18.12
N GLU A 283 -0.46 -8.34 17.98
CA GLU A 283 -1.30 -9.53 18.19
C GLU A 283 -0.89 -10.69 17.29
N THR A 284 -0.58 -10.40 16.02
CA THR A 284 -0.12 -11.40 15.06
C THR A 284 1.22 -12.02 15.46
N LEU A 285 2.18 -11.20 15.88
CA LEU A 285 3.48 -11.66 16.36
C LEU A 285 3.36 -12.49 17.64
N LEU A 286 2.50 -12.06 18.57
CA LEU A 286 2.22 -12.77 19.82
C LEU A 286 1.54 -14.12 19.57
N ALA A 287 0.52 -14.15 18.70
CA ALA A 287 -0.17 -15.38 18.30
C ALA A 287 0.80 -16.38 17.65
N HIS A 288 1.69 -15.91 16.78
CA HIS A 288 2.74 -16.74 16.19
C HIS A 288 3.67 -17.32 17.25
N TYR A 289 4.15 -16.51 18.19
CA TYR A 289 5.00 -16.97 19.27
C TYR A 289 4.32 -18.02 20.15
N GLN A 290 3.04 -17.79 20.51
CA GLN A 290 2.27 -18.74 21.32
C GLN A 290 2.06 -20.08 20.61
N ALA A 291 1.88 -20.07 19.28
CA ALA A 291 1.68 -21.29 18.51
C ALA A 291 2.98 -22.07 18.26
N THR A 292 4.10 -21.39 18.05
CA THR A 292 5.36 -22.01 17.61
C THR A 292 6.42 -22.12 18.72
N GLY A 293 6.27 -21.35 19.79
CA GLY A 293 7.31 -21.13 20.80
C GLY A 293 8.50 -20.30 20.31
N GLN A 294 8.41 -19.67 19.13
CA GLN A 294 9.49 -18.90 18.53
C GLN A 294 9.01 -17.54 18.04
N ALA A 295 9.81 -16.50 18.27
CA ALA A 295 9.49 -15.17 17.77
C ALA A 295 9.67 -15.12 16.25
N LEU A 296 8.70 -14.54 15.54
CA LEU A 296 8.80 -14.39 14.10
C LEU A 296 9.99 -13.48 13.76
N SER A 297 10.80 -13.86 12.78
CA SER A 297 11.85 -12.98 12.24
C SER A 297 11.64 -12.72 10.76
N SER A 298 12.05 -11.54 10.30
CA SER A 298 12.04 -11.18 8.88
C SER A 298 13.03 -12.01 8.03
N CYS A 299 13.89 -12.81 8.70
CA CYS A 299 14.97 -13.60 8.11
C CYS A 299 14.81 -15.12 8.30
N ALA A 300 13.66 -15.59 8.78
CA ALA A 300 13.48 -17.00 9.14
C ALA A 300 13.72 -17.93 7.94
N LYS A 301 14.66 -18.89 8.11
CA LYS A 301 14.93 -19.96 7.14
C LYS A 301 14.06 -21.16 7.48
N ASN A 302 13.29 -21.67 6.52
CA ASN A 302 12.61 -22.95 6.68
C ASN A 302 13.62 -24.09 6.84
N GLY A 303 13.26 -25.04 7.70
CA GLY A 303 14.00 -26.28 7.87
C GLY A 303 14.09 -27.09 6.57
N LYS A 304 15.24 -27.77 6.45
CA LYS A 304 15.68 -28.83 5.50
C LYS A 304 15.47 -28.69 3.99
N ASP A 305 14.58 -27.86 3.48
CA ASP A 305 14.44 -27.62 2.04
C ASP A 305 14.80 -26.16 1.73
N GLU A 306 16.01 -25.98 1.18
CA GLU A 306 16.72 -24.72 0.91
C GLU A 306 16.02 -23.80 -0.12
N LYS A 307 14.77 -23.40 0.13
CA LYS A 307 14.17 -22.25 -0.54
C LYS A 307 14.24 -21.05 0.42
N ILE A 308 15.09 -20.09 0.08
CA ILE A 308 15.08 -18.75 0.66
C ILE A 308 13.71 -18.14 0.31
N GLY A 309 12.75 -18.27 1.22
CA GLY A 309 11.37 -17.89 0.95
C GLY A 309 10.55 -17.90 2.22
N SER A 310 10.69 -16.84 3.00
CA SER A 310 9.57 -16.17 3.67
C SER A 310 8.52 -17.04 4.38
N TYR A 311 8.55 -17.06 5.72
CA TYR A 311 7.45 -17.59 6.52
C TYR A 311 6.12 -16.99 6.07
N ILE A 312 5.15 -17.81 5.68
CA ILE A 312 3.77 -17.36 5.55
C ILE A 312 3.26 -17.10 6.97
N LEU A 313 2.54 -16.00 7.17
CA LEU A 313 1.86 -15.76 8.43
C LEU A 313 0.71 -16.77 8.54
N GLU A 314 0.87 -17.75 9.42
CA GLU A 314 -0.12 -18.81 9.68
C GLU A 314 -0.96 -18.53 10.94
N HIS A 315 -0.58 -17.51 11.72
CA HIS A 315 -1.18 -17.21 13.01
C HIS A 315 -1.43 -15.70 13.16
N GLY A 316 -2.56 -15.34 13.77
CA GLY A 316 -2.94 -13.96 14.05
C GLY A 316 -3.83 -13.29 13.02
N SER A 317 -4.05 -11.99 13.21
CA SER A 317 -4.98 -11.16 12.43
C SER A 317 -4.56 -10.97 10.97
N TYR A 318 -3.29 -11.23 10.65
CA TYR A 318 -2.75 -11.22 9.28
C TYR A 318 -2.48 -12.62 8.71
N ALA A 319 -3.06 -13.67 9.30
CA ALA A 319 -2.90 -15.05 8.83
C ALA A 319 -3.83 -15.37 7.65
N ASP A 320 -3.60 -14.72 6.52
CA ASP A 320 -4.37 -14.90 5.28
C ASP A 320 -3.77 -15.95 4.33
N GLY A 321 -2.63 -16.55 4.69
CA GLY A 321 -1.92 -17.52 3.85
C GLY A 321 -1.15 -16.89 2.68
N VAL A 322 -1.18 -15.57 2.52
CA VAL A 322 -0.57 -14.83 1.40
C VAL A 322 0.56 -13.94 1.87
N LEU A 323 0.45 -13.37 3.07
CA LEU A 323 1.44 -12.45 3.60
C LEU A 323 2.64 -13.19 4.20
N MET A 324 3.80 -12.93 3.59
CA MET A 324 5.08 -13.44 4.03
C MET A 324 5.72 -12.54 5.10
N ALA A 325 6.48 -13.09 6.05
CA ALA A 325 7.18 -12.36 7.12
C ALA A 325 8.10 -11.24 6.59
N ARG A 326 8.78 -11.46 5.46
CA ARG A 326 9.55 -10.40 4.79
C ARG A 326 8.62 -9.27 4.30
N GLY A 327 7.53 -9.62 3.63
CA GLY A 327 6.53 -8.65 3.18
C GLY A 327 5.91 -7.89 4.34
N PHE A 328 5.58 -8.58 5.43
CA PHE A 328 5.07 -8.00 6.66
C PHE A 328 6.09 -7.03 7.30
N ASN A 329 7.37 -7.38 7.32
CA ASN A 329 8.42 -6.48 7.82
C ASN A 329 8.61 -5.24 6.94
N GLU A 330 8.55 -5.38 5.62
CA GLU A 330 8.60 -4.21 4.72
C GLU A 330 7.37 -3.32 4.88
N ARG A 331 6.20 -3.87 5.20
CA ARG A 331 5.00 -3.08 5.56
C ARG A 331 5.22 -2.29 6.84
N LEU A 332 5.76 -2.93 7.87
CA LEU A 332 6.06 -2.30 9.16
C LEU A 332 7.07 -1.14 9.03
N LYS A 333 8.05 -1.24 8.12
CA LYS A 333 9.00 -0.15 7.85
C LYS A 333 8.34 1.12 7.30
N ARG A 334 7.18 1.02 6.63
CA ARG A 334 6.45 2.20 6.13
C ARG A 334 5.78 3.00 7.25
N VAL A 335 5.67 2.41 8.43
CA VAL A 335 5.19 3.07 9.66
C VAL A 335 6.31 3.14 10.71
N ASP A 336 7.55 3.30 10.22
CA ASP A 336 8.77 3.51 11.02
C ASP A 336 9.05 2.45 12.10
N THR A 337 8.65 1.20 11.86
CA THR A 337 8.95 0.09 12.76
C THR A 337 9.37 -1.19 12.00
N SER A 338 9.54 -2.29 12.71
CA SER A 338 9.94 -3.58 12.18
C SER A 338 9.46 -4.72 13.07
N ILE A 339 9.45 -5.94 12.54
CA ILE A 339 9.16 -7.14 13.33
C ILE A 339 10.06 -7.21 14.57
N ALA A 340 11.34 -6.85 14.43
CA ALA A 340 12.30 -6.89 15.53
C ALA A 340 11.95 -5.90 16.66
N GLN A 341 11.62 -4.65 16.30
CA GLN A 341 11.21 -3.64 17.27
C GLN A 341 9.90 -4.03 17.96
N LEU A 342 8.93 -4.55 17.21
CA LEU A 342 7.65 -4.99 17.78
C LEU A 342 7.82 -6.20 18.71
N ASN A 343 8.65 -7.18 18.34
CA ASN A 343 8.95 -8.32 19.22
C ASN A 343 9.64 -7.89 20.51
N GLU A 344 10.50 -6.89 20.47
CA GLU A 344 11.15 -6.32 21.66
C GLU A 344 10.16 -5.59 22.57
N GLU A 345 9.24 -4.81 21.97
CA GLU A 345 8.12 -4.24 22.72
C GLU A 345 7.25 -5.33 23.39
N LEU A 346 7.01 -6.44 22.70
CA LEU A 346 6.24 -7.57 23.24
C LEU A 346 7.00 -8.27 24.37
N ALA A 347 8.31 -8.51 24.21
CA ALA A 347 9.16 -9.11 25.25
C ALA A 347 9.15 -8.29 26.55
N ASN A 348 9.17 -6.96 26.44
CA ASN A 348 9.10 -6.07 27.59
C ASN A 348 7.73 -6.04 28.28
N LYS A 349 6.66 -6.45 27.58
CA LYS A 349 5.27 -6.38 28.07
C LYS A 349 4.70 -7.72 28.51
N HIS A 350 5.20 -8.83 27.99
CA HIS A 350 4.64 -10.17 28.19
C HIS A 350 5.67 -11.10 28.83
N GLU A 351 5.42 -11.46 30.09
CA GLU A 351 6.21 -12.46 30.80
C GLU A 351 6.16 -13.80 30.03
N GLY A 352 7.33 -14.34 29.68
CA GLY A 352 7.46 -15.57 28.89
C GLY A 352 7.58 -15.38 27.37
N PHE A 353 7.51 -14.14 26.85
CA PHE A 353 7.91 -13.84 25.48
C PHE A 353 9.42 -13.56 25.43
N ASP A 354 10.21 -14.59 25.15
CA ASP A 354 11.67 -14.50 25.14
C ASP A 354 12.17 -14.01 23.78
N TYR A 355 12.41 -12.71 23.68
CA TYR A 355 13.02 -12.09 22.51
C TYR A 355 13.95 -10.95 22.90
N THR A 356 15.14 -10.92 22.30
CA THR A 356 16.08 -9.81 22.42
C THR A 356 16.41 -9.30 21.02
N ASN A 357 16.15 -8.02 20.76
CA ASN A 357 16.56 -7.39 19.52
C ASN A 357 18.08 -7.26 19.50
N PHE A 358 18.74 -8.05 18.66
CA PHE A 358 20.19 -8.07 18.55
C PHE A 358 20.78 -6.69 18.17
N LEU A 359 19.98 -5.80 17.56
CA LEU A 359 20.42 -4.45 17.22
C LEU A 359 20.57 -3.54 18.45
N ASN A 360 19.89 -3.85 19.56
CA ASN A 360 19.91 -3.05 20.78
C ASN A 360 20.79 -3.64 21.89
N VAL A 361 21.49 -4.72 21.60
CA VAL A 361 22.40 -5.30 22.60
C VAL A 361 23.66 -4.43 22.69
N PRO A 362 24.17 -4.13 23.90
CA PRO A 362 25.36 -3.31 24.08
C PRO A 362 26.53 -3.77 23.21
N LEU A 363 27.34 -2.80 22.78
CA LEU A 363 28.60 -3.07 22.08
C LEU A 363 29.46 -4.04 22.91
N VAL A 364 30.18 -4.90 22.20
CA VAL A 364 31.08 -5.87 22.84
C VAL A 364 32.29 -5.12 23.36
N ASP A 365 32.67 -5.39 24.60
CA ASP A 365 33.98 -5.01 25.12
C ASP A 365 35.02 -5.94 24.49
N LEU A 366 36.02 -5.37 23.84
CA LEU A 366 37.00 -6.13 23.07
C LEU A 366 37.85 -7.05 23.94
N ASP A 367 38.15 -6.67 25.18
CA ASP A 367 38.94 -7.49 26.08
C ASP A 367 38.12 -8.69 26.55
N LEU A 368 36.85 -8.46 26.90
CA LEU A 368 35.92 -9.53 27.26
C LEU A 368 35.61 -10.43 26.05
N ALA A 369 35.61 -9.88 24.83
CA ALA A 369 35.45 -10.67 23.61
C ALA A 369 36.63 -11.61 23.39
N LYS A 370 37.86 -11.11 23.57
CA LYS A 370 39.10 -11.90 23.50
C LYS A 370 39.14 -12.98 24.57
N GLU A 371 38.80 -12.64 25.81
CA GLU A 371 38.69 -13.60 26.91
C GLU A 371 37.67 -14.69 26.59
N THR A 372 36.54 -14.30 26.00
CA THR A 372 35.49 -15.23 25.57
C THR A 372 35.99 -16.22 24.51
N LEU A 373 36.66 -15.73 23.47
CA LEU A 373 37.24 -16.57 22.41
C LEU A 373 38.33 -17.51 22.95
N LEU A 374 39.19 -17.01 23.83
CA LEU A 374 40.22 -17.80 24.49
C LEU A 374 39.63 -18.89 25.37
N THR A 375 38.60 -18.57 26.16
CA THR A 375 37.91 -19.53 27.04
C THR A 375 37.24 -20.62 26.21
N HIS A 376 36.61 -20.26 25.09
CA HIS A 376 36.06 -21.23 24.14
C HIS A 376 37.14 -22.16 23.60
N TYR A 377 38.26 -21.61 23.12
CA TYR A 377 39.38 -22.39 22.61
C TYR A 377 39.94 -23.36 23.66
N GLN A 378 40.12 -22.91 24.90
CA GLN A 378 40.60 -23.74 26.00
C GLN A 378 39.64 -24.89 26.33
N ALA A 379 38.33 -24.64 26.23
CA ALA A 379 37.31 -25.64 26.52
C ALA A 379 37.14 -26.67 25.40
N THR A 380 37.21 -26.24 24.13
CA THR A 380 36.89 -27.10 22.97
C THR A 380 38.11 -27.61 22.21
N GLY A 381 39.28 -26.98 22.42
CA GLY A 381 40.48 -27.19 21.62
C GLY A 381 40.38 -26.61 20.20
N GLN A 382 39.33 -25.84 19.89
CA GLN A 382 39.07 -25.30 18.55
C GLN A 382 38.71 -23.81 18.63
N ALA A 383 39.23 -23.03 17.67
CA ALA A 383 38.90 -21.62 17.58
C ALA A 383 37.43 -21.45 17.18
N LEU A 384 36.72 -20.51 17.81
CA LEU A 384 35.34 -20.21 17.45
C LEU A 384 35.32 -19.71 16.00
N SER A 385 34.55 -20.33 15.12
CA SER A 385 34.42 -19.87 13.73
C SER A 385 33.29 -18.84 13.60
N SER A 386 33.47 -17.86 12.71
CA SER A 386 32.43 -16.87 12.36
C SER A 386 31.31 -17.46 11.50
N CYS A 387 31.46 -18.69 10.99
CA CYS A 387 30.66 -19.25 9.91
C CYS A 387 30.50 -20.78 10.03
N ALA A 388 29.52 -21.31 10.76
CA ALA A 388 29.06 -22.67 10.48
C ALA A 388 28.27 -22.66 9.15
N LYS A 389 28.94 -22.97 8.03
CA LYS A 389 28.27 -23.24 6.75
C LYS A 389 28.19 -24.75 6.50
N ASN A 390 26.95 -25.21 6.35
CA ASN A 390 26.50 -26.37 5.58
C ASN A 390 26.82 -27.77 6.14
N GLY A 391 25.90 -28.30 6.95
CA GLY A 391 25.70 -29.75 6.93
C GLY A 391 24.81 -30.35 8.02
N LYS A 392 24.86 -29.84 9.25
CA LYS A 392 24.00 -30.26 10.38
C LYS A 392 24.28 -29.39 11.62
N GLY A 393 23.21 -28.93 12.27
CA GLY A 393 23.19 -28.49 13.67
C GLY A 393 23.66 -27.07 13.97
N GLY A 394 22.70 -26.18 14.25
CA GLY A 394 22.83 -25.05 15.18
C GLY A 394 23.81 -23.94 14.81
N ASN A 395 23.31 -22.70 14.83
CA ASN A 395 24.18 -21.61 15.26
C ASN A 395 24.80 -22.04 16.61
N TYR A 396 26.13 -22.22 16.70
CA TYR A 396 26.76 -22.56 17.97
C TYR A 396 26.35 -21.52 19.00
N ILE A 397 25.57 -21.94 20.00
CA ILE A 397 25.35 -21.14 21.17
C ILE A 397 26.72 -20.95 21.80
N LEU A 398 27.01 -19.73 22.16
CA LEU A 398 28.25 -19.37 22.79
C LEU A 398 28.16 -19.90 24.24
N GLU A 399 28.77 -21.06 24.46
CA GLU A 399 28.67 -21.83 25.72
C GLU A 399 29.79 -21.51 26.71
N HIS A 400 30.80 -20.74 26.28
CA HIS A 400 32.02 -20.49 27.04
C HIS A 400 32.40 -19.01 26.99
N GLY A 401 32.88 -18.48 28.12
CA GLY A 401 33.36 -17.10 28.24
C GLY A 401 32.32 -16.11 28.77
N PHE A 402 32.70 -14.83 28.81
CA PHE A 402 31.90 -13.76 29.42
C PHE A 402 30.54 -13.56 28.75
N TYR A 403 30.48 -13.77 27.43
CA TYR A 403 29.24 -13.64 26.66
C TYR A 403 28.42 -14.93 26.56
N ALA A 404 28.77 -15.96 27.33
CA ALA A 404 28.05 -17.23 27.35
C ALA A 404 26.77 -17.16 28.20
N ASN A 405 25.75 -16.51 27.64
CA ASN A 405 24.44 -16.37 28.29
C ASN A 405 23.43 -17.44 27.84
N GLY A 406 23.86 -18.47 27.12
CA GLY A 406 23.00 -19.54 26.61
C GLY A 406 22.08 -19.14 25.45
N VAL A 407 22.13 -17.88 25.00
CA VAL A 407 21.24 -17.33 23.96
C VAL A 407 22.05 -16.76 22.79
N LEU A 408 23.25 -16.24 23.05
CA LEU A 408 24.08 -15.63 22.02
C LEU A 408 24.68 -16.70 21.11
N THR A 409 24.53 -16.52 19.80
CA THR A 409 25.19 -17.39 18.83
C THR A 409 26.53 -16.83 18.39
N SER A 410 27.43 -17.68 17.89
CA SER A 410 28.69 -17.24 17.27
C SER A 410 28.48 -16.25 16.13
N GLY A 411 27.44 -16.42 15.31
CA GLY A 411 27.06 -15.47 14.26
C GLY A 411 26.65 -14.10 14.82
N ALA A 412 25.75 -14.08 15.81
CA ALA A 412 25.32 -12.85 16.46
C ALA A 412 26.48 -12.17 17.23
N PHE A 413 27.38 -12.95 17.82
CA PHE A 413 28.61 -12.43 18.44
C PHE A 413 29.52 -11.77 17.40
N ASN A 414 29.72 -12.40 16.24
CA ASN A 414 30.50 -11.84 15.13
C ASN A 414 29.89 -10.53 14.60
N GLU A 415 28.57 -10.47 14.42
CA GLU A 415 27.89 -9.24 13.99
C GLU A 415 28.08 -8.10 15.00
N ARG A 416 28.06 -8.37 16.31
CA ARG A 416 28.35 -7.32 17.30
C ARG A 416 29.79 -6.84 17.23
N LEU A 417 30.74 -7.74 16.99
CA LEU A 417 32.14 -7.39 16.76
C LEU A 417 32.30 -6.49 15.53
N THR A 418 31.52 -6.71 14.46
CA THR A 418 31.59 -5.82 13.27
C THR A 418 31.17 -4.39 13.54
N ARG A 419 30.41 -4.12 14.61
CA ARG A 419 30.02 -2.75 15.02
C ARG A 419 31.12 -1.99 15.74
N VAL A 420 32.16 -2.70 16.18
CA VAL A 420 33.39 -2.14 16.74
C VAL A 420 34.57 -2.43 15.80
N ASP A 421 34.27 -2.50 14.49
CA ASP A 421 35.23 -2.64 13.39
C ASP A 421 36.17 -3.86 13.49
N THR A 422 35.71 -4.97 14.07
CA THR A 422 36.46 -6.23 14.11
C THR A 422 35.58 -7.46 13.82
N SER A 423 36.14 -8.66 13.95
CA SER A 423 35.46 -9.93 13.72
C SER A 423 36.06 -11.04 14.57
N ILE A 424 35.35 -12.15 14.70
CA ILE A 424 35.87 -13.34 15.38
C ILE A 424 37.19 -13.80 14.73
N VAL A 425 37.30 -13.72 13.40
CA VAL A 425 38.51 -14.13 12.67
C VAL A 425 39.69 -13.24 13.06
N GLN A 426 39.51 -11.92 13.00
CA GLN A 426 40.56 -10.97 13.36
C GLN A 426 41.00 -11.12 14.82
N LEU A 427 40.04 -11.27 15.75
CA LEU A 427 40.37 -11.48 17.15
C LEU A 427 41.08 -12.82 17.41
N ASN A 428 40.71 -13.88 16.70
CA ASN A 428 41.43 -15.17 16.79
C ASN A 428 42.86 -15.05 16.24
N GLU A 429 43.07 -14.31 15.14
CA GLU A 429 44.41 -14.05 14.60
C GLU A 429 45.29 -13.25 15.59
N GLU A 430 44.72 -12.23 16.23
CA GLU A 430 45.41 -11.48 17.30
C GLU A 430 45.77 -12.37 18.49
N LEU A 431 44.86 -13.27 18.90
CA LEU A 431 45.11 -14.21 19.98
C LEU A 431 46.21 -15.22 19.60
N ALA A 432 46.19 -15.76 18.38
CA ALA A 432 47.22 -16.68 17.90
C ALA A 432 48.61 -16.03 17.94
N GLN A 433 48.74 -14.80 17.42
CA GLN A 433 50.01 -14.05 17.47
C GLN A 433 50.52 -13.80 18.90
N LYS A 434 49.62 -13.68 19.88
CA LYS A 434 49.98 -13.41 21.27
C LYS A 434 50.43 -14.68 22.03
N TYR A 435 50.00 -15.85 21.60
CA TYR A 435 50.18 -17.13 22.33
C TYR A 435 50.93 -18.21 21.53
N ASP A 436 51.44 -17.90 20.32
CA ASP A 436 52.34 -18.76 19.54
C ASP A 436 53.83 -18.66 19.97
N ASP A 437 54.12 -17.93 21.06
CA ASP A 437 55.37 -17.96 21.85
C ASP A 437 55.20 -18.82 23.10
#